data_AF-A0A942MLN4-F1
#
_entry.id   AF-A0A942MLN4-F1
#
_cell.length_a   1.000
_cell.length_b   1.000
_cell.length_c   1.000
_cell.angle_alpha   90.00
_cell.angle_beta   90.00
_cell.angle_gamma   90.00
#
_symmetry.space_group_name_H-M   'P 1'
#
loop_
_entity.id
_entity.type
_entity.pdbx_description
1 polymer ?
#
loop_
_entity_poly.entity_id
_entity_poly.type
_entity_poly.pdbx_seq_one_letter_code
_entity_poly.pdbx_strand_id
1 'polypeptide(L)'
;MELITLLINTINTIGIEQFTSWWIYSSIIIFFVLGILLFKPMFQLNHELSTYNKTLKKLDKHSEENFSRLQETFQNSKTSIKNCWTQYEHAVKYSRISLDRLPDPAPYFNYSQLIERYCQRRLAEVIPGIFTSFGILGTFIGLAVGLSDINISNIDQLRHGIGGLLGGINIAFYTSVVGILSSIIWLILDRNVLKLIISKAYQFNEHISGLLPVAYENEMIQELIKTQKDQLESIKGFVTDSLIPEIVNGFREAIKDSLAPQIAKTNEIVEQLAQSATDRQVEGIEKMVDMFINSLNSTFQDQFVHLTETITDMINWQKQVKGELEELVMVIKDGAEVQSRILESSANILGNVDKYAKDFEAFHEKIEQSVFFLENITTELSSISKETNQRLTEIFAKEEKIADTQQALIKKLDSQLESINTLWSSTKDNFTSLNNNLTNATKEFNTQMHEGIQNTFYQFDNNLAEATKLLAGVVAEMNEVVEELPERIRNFQDELKKFKAPTSNGQSFGG
;
A
#
# COMPACT_ATOMS: atom_id res chain seq x y z
N MET A 1 13.15 46.26 2.09
CA MET A 1 13.98 46.79 3.20
C MET A 1 13.13 47.48 4.25
N GLU A 2 12.29 48.45 3.89
CA GLU A 2 11.45 49.25 4.81
C GLU A 2 10.83 48.48 5.98
N LEU A 3 10.23 47.31 5.74
CA LEU A 3 9.60 46.47 6.77
C LEU A 3 10.59 46.00 7.86
N ILE A 4 11.87 45.77 7.51
CA ILE A 4 12.95 45.42 8.43
C ILE A 4 13.43 46.68 9.18
N THR A 5 13.56 47.81 8.48
CA THR A 5 13.93 49.10 9.08
C THR A 5 12.88 49.58 10.10
N LEU A 6 11.59 49.38 9.80
CA LEU A 6 10.47 49.62 10.71
C LEU A 6 10.57 48.71 11.94
N LEU A 7 10.89 47.42 11.75
CA LEU A 7 11.09 46.45 12.83
C LEU A 7 12.23 46.87 13.76
N ILE A 8 13.40 47.22 13.22
CA ILE A 8 14.56 47.68 14.01
C ILE A 8 14.22 48.95 14.79
N ASN A 9 13.63 49.96 14.14
CA ASN A 9 13.19 51.18 14.83
C ASN A 9 12.19 50.88 15.96
N THR A 10 11.23 49.97 15.73
CA THR A 10 10.24 49.57 16.74
C THR A 10 10.90 48.87 17.92
N ILE A 11 11.85 47.95 17.67
CA ILE A 11 12.61 47.26 18.72
C ILE A 11 13.44 48.26 19.53
N ASN A 12 14.11 49.20 18.87
CA ASN A 12 14.92 50.22 19.54
C ASN A 12 14.06 51.20 20.37
N THR A 13 12.78 51.43 20.02
CA THR A 13 11.84 52.20 20.87
C THR A 13 11.23 51.41 22.03
N ILE A 14 11.14 50.08 21.95
CA ILE A 14 10.51 49.21 22.96
C ILE A 14 11.55 48.66 23.96
N GLY A 15 12.80 48.50 23.52
CA GLY A 15 13.88 47.91 24.27
C GLY A 15 14.05 46.40 24.02
N ILE A 16 15.32 45.99 23.93
CA ILE A 16 15.77 44.63 23.59
C ILE A 16 15.11 43.55 24.47
N GLU A 17 15.05 43.76 25.78
CA GLU A 17 14.46 42.79 26.72
C GLU A 17 12.95 42.65 26.53
N GLN A 18 12.22 43.77 26.42
CA GLN A 18 10.77 43.76 26.24
C GLN A 18 10.35 43.09 24.93
N PHE A 19 11.08 43.35 23.83
CA PHE A 19 10.85 42.65 22.56
C PHE A 19 11.13 41.14 22.69
N THR A 20 12.19 40.75 23.40
CA THR A 20 12.53 39.34 23.63
C THR A 20 11.42 38.64 24.41
N SER A 21 10.92 39.24 25.50
CA SER A 21 9.78 38.71 26.25
C SER A 21 8.52 38.60 25.39
N TRP A 22 8.20 39.64 24.61
CA TRP A 22 7.03 39.65 23.72
C TRP A 22 7.11 38.55 22.64
N TRP A 23 8.28 38.33 22.04
CA TRP A 23 8.51 37.26 21.07
C TRP A 23 8.31 35.88 21.69
N ILE A 24 8.87 35.66 22.89
CA ILE A 24 8.75 34.39 23.62
C ILE A 24 7.28 34.12 24.00
N TYR A 25 6.57 35.09 24.58
CA TYR A 25 5.15 34.93 24.90
C TYR A 25 4.29 34.70 23.64
N SER A 26 4.57 35.40 22.55
CA SER A 26 3.87 35.20 21.27
C SER A 26 4.09 33.79 20.72
N SER A 27 5.33 33.28 20.75
CA SER A 27 5.67 31.90 20.35
C SER A 27 4.94 30.86 21.21
N ILE A 28 4.87 31.06 22.52
CA ILE A 28 4.16 30.19 23.47
C ILE A 28 2.65 30.21 23.21
N ILE A 29 2.05 31.38 22.97
CA ILE A 29 0.62 31.51 22.63
C ILE A 29 0.33 30.78 21.31
N ILE A 30 1.17 30.96 20.28
CA ILE A 30 1.05 30.25 19.00
C ILE A 30 1.14 28.72 19.21
N PHE A 31 2.05 28.25 20.04
CA PHE A 31 2.17 26.83 20.41
C PHE A 31 0.89 26.27 21.04
N PHE A 32 0.31 26.97 22.03
CA PHE A 32 -0.94 26.51 22.65
C PHE A 32 -2.15 26.61 21.71
N VAL A 33 -2.25 27.66 20.88
CA VAL A 33 -3.35 27.81 19.91
C VAL A 33 -3.31 26.73 18.83
N LEU A 34 -2.15 26.52 18.20
CA LEU A 34 -1.96 25.44 17.22
C LEU A 34 -2.16 24.06 17.87
N GLY A 35 -1.69 23.89 19.12
CA GLY A 35 -1.89 22.68 19.91
C GLY A 35 -3.36 22.36 20.10
N ILE A 36 -4.16 23.33 20.57
CA ILE A 36 -5.62 23.17 20.72
C ILE A 36 -6.28 22.88 19.37
N LEU A 37 -5.87 23.54 18.28
CA LEU A 37 -6.49 23.36 16.97
C LEU A 37 -6.23 21.95 16.39
N LEU A 38 -5.00 21.45 16.49
CA LEU A 38 -4.57 20.20 15.86
C LEU A 38 -4.74 18.96 16.75
N PHE A 39 -4.53 19.07 18.07
CA PHE A 39 -4.74 17.94 18.98
C PHE A 39 -6.23 17.72 19.35
N LYS A 40 -7.11 18.71 19.22
CA LYS A 40 -8.55 18.53 19.49
C LYS A 40 -9.22 17.45 18.62
N PRO A 41 -9.11 17.43 17.27
CA PRO A 41 -9.66 16.34 16.46
C PRO A 41 -9.00 15.00 16.80
N MET A 42 -7.68 14.98 17.06
CA MET A 42 -6.96 13.79 17.51
C MET A 42 -7.55 13.22 18.81
N PHE A 43 -7.78 14.05 19.83
CA PHE A 43 -8.37 13.61 21.10
C PHE A 43 -9.84 13.20 20.98
N GLN A 44 -10.63 13.85 20.12
CA GLN A 44 -12.01 13.45 19.83
C GLN A 44 -12.06 12.05 19.21
N LEU A 45 -11.27 11.80 18.15
CA LEU A 45 -11.18 10.50 17.51
C LEU A 45 -10.63 9.42 18.46
N ASN A 46 -9.60 9.76 19.25
CA ASN A 46 -9.03 8.89 20.29
C ASN A 46 -10.04 8.48 21.38
N HIS A 47 -11.00 9.36 21.69
CA HIS A 47 -12.09 9.08 22.63
C HIS A 47 -13.18 8.23 21.96
N GLU A 48 -13.66 8.64 20.78
CA GLU A 48 -14.76 7.97 20.08
C GLU A 48 -14.39 6.54 19.64
N LEU A 49 -13.19 6.32 19.07
CA LEU A 49 -12.63 4.98 18.83
C LEU A 49 -12.54 4.16 20.14
N SER A 50 -12.23 4.80 21.27
CA SER A 50 -12.13 4.09 22.56
C SER A 50 -13.49 3.74 23.16
N THR A 51 -14.54 4.50 22.84
CA THR A 51 -15.92 4.22 23.23
C THR A 51 -16.48 3.12 22.35
N TYR A 52 -16.35 3.23 21.03
CA TYR A 52 -16.80 2.18 20.12
C TYR A 52 -16.07 0.85 20.34
N ASN A 53 -14.73 0.82 20.53
CA ASN A 53 -14.04 -0.43 20.90
C ASN A 53 -14.63 -1.12 22.15
N LYS A 54 -15.17 -0.37 23.12
CA LYS A 54 -15.83 -0.92 24.32
C LYS A 54 -17.27 -1.37 24.08
N THR A 55 -17.95 -0.81 23.08
CA THR A 55 -19.31 -1.21 22.67
C THR A 55 -19.24 -2.43 21.75
N LEU A 56 -18.40 -2.39 20.71
CA LEU A 56 -18.19 -3.47 19.75
C LEU A 56 -17.81 -4.78 20.44
N LYS A 57 -16.90 -4.73 21.43
CA LYS A 57 -16.48 -5.91 22.21
C LYS A 57 -17.60 -6.55 23.06
N LYS A 58 -18.82 -5.99 23.10
CA LYS A 58 -20.00 -6.55 23.78
C LYS A 58 -21.08 -7.07 22.83
N LEU A 59 -20.93 -6.90 21.53
CA LEU A 59 -21.86 -7.43 20.53
C LEU A 59 -21.49 -8.88 20.19
N ASP A 60 -22.50 -9.69 19.89
CA ASP A 60 -22.31 -11.05 19.41
C ASP A 60 -21.71 -11.04 17.99
N LYS A 61 -20.85 -12.02 17.68
CA LYS A 61 -20.15 -12.09 16.39
C LYS A 61 -21.05 -12.57 15.26
N HIS A 62 -20.78 -12.09 14.05
CA HIS A 62 -21.39 -12.51 12.78
C HIS A 62 -22.93 -12.53 12.78
N SER A 63 -23.55 -11.50 13.39
CA SER A 63 -25.01 -11.30 13.35
C SER A 63 -25.38 -10.24 12.30
N GLU A 64 -26.36 -10.53 11.45
CA GLU A 64 -26.94 -9.58 10.50
C GLU A 64 -27.48 -8.32 11.21
N GLU A 65 -28.05 -8.49 12.42
CA GLU A 65 -28.62 -7.38 13.20
C GLU A 65 -27.56 -6.36 13.62
N ASN A 66 -26.27 -6.76 13.66
CA ASN A 66 -25.17 -5.82 13.91
C ASN A 66 -25.10 -4.75 12.82
N PHE A 67 -25.40 -5.05 11.55
CA PHE A 67 -25.30 -4.04 10.49
C PHE A 67 -26.21 -2.83 10.78
N SER A 68 -27.48 -3.09 11.13
CA SER A 68 -28.46 -2.04 11.49
C SER A 68 -28.06 -1.31 12.78
N ARG A 69 -27.62 -2.04 13.81
CA ARG A 69 -27.17 -1.45 15.09
C ARG A 69 -25.92 -0.55 14.91
N LEU A 70 -24.99 -0.96 14.05
CA LEU A 70 -23.80 -0.19 13.69
C LEU A 70 -24.15 1.02 12.81
N GLN A 71 -25.12 0.90 11.91
CA GLN A 71 -25.62 2.01 11.10
C GLN A 71 -26.15 3.15 11.97
N GLU A 72 -27.04 2.87 12.93
CA GLU A 72 -27.52 3.89 13.88
C GLU A 72 -26.38 4.46 14.74
N THR A 73 -25.48 3.59 15.20
CA THR A 73 -24.34 3.97 16.04
C THR A 73 -23.34 4.89 15.34
N PHE A 74 -23.04 4.65 14.06
CA PHE A 74 -22.01 5.37 13.30
C PHE A 74 -22.55 6.53 12.45
N GLN A 75 -23.79 6.50 11.99
CA GLN A 75 -24.40 7.69 11.37
C GLN A 75 -24.56 8.86 12.35
N ASN A 76 -24.61 8.58 13.67
CA ASN A 76 -24.59 9.57 14.74
C ASN A 76 -23.18 10.01 15.17
N SER A 77 -22.10 9.45 14.59
CA SER A 77 -20.72 9.83 14.89
C SER A 77 -20.41 11.28 14.48
N LYS A 78 -19.48 11.91 15.22
CA LYS A 78 -19.05 13.30 14.99
C LYS A 78 -17.65 13.43 14.36
N THR A 79 -16.98 12.32 14.06
CA THR A 79 -15.64 12.29 13.42
C THR A 79 -15.68 11.65 12.03
N SER A 80 -14.51 11.33 11.47
CA SER A 80 -14.33 10.59 10.21
C SER A 80 -15.07 9.25 10.15
N ILE A 81 -15.36 8.62 11.29
CA ILE A 81 -16.04 7.32 11.37
C ILE A 81 -17.39 7.33 10.62
N LYS A 82 -18.15 8.43 10.73
CA LYS A 82 -19.39 8.62 9.96
C LYS A 82 -19.16 8.51 8.45
N ASN A 83 -18.16 9.21 7.93
CA ASN A 83 -17.88 9.25 6.50
C ASN A 83 -17.35 7.91 5.97
N CYS A 84 -16.53 7.21 6.77
CA CYS A 84 -16.08 5.85 6.47
C CYS A 84 -17.27 4.88 6.40
N TRP A 85 -18.17 4.93 7.39
CA TRP A 85 -19.39 4.09 7.39
C TRP A 85 -20.32 4.43 6.22
N THR A 86 -20.52 5.70 5.87
CA THR A 86 -21.36 6.07 4.72
C THR A 86 -20.82 5.51 3.40
N GLN A 87 -19.50 5.49 3.19
CA GLN A 87 -18.91 4.84 2.01
C GLN A 87 -19.11 3.32 2.01
N TYR A 88 -18.94 2.67 3.17
CA TYR A 88 -19.20 1.25 3.34
C TYR A 88 -20.67 0.89 3.09
N GLU A 89 -21.60 1.65 3.65
CA GLU A 89 -23.05 1.52 3.46
C GLU A 89 -23.45 1.69 1.99
N HIS A 90 -22.81 2.60 1.25
CA HIS A 90 -22.98 2.70 -0.20
C HIS A 90 -22.49 1.44 -0.93
N ALA A 91 -21.31 0.91 -0.59
CA ALA A 91 -20.77 -0.30 -1.22
C ALA A 91 -21.71 -1.51 -1.03
N VAL A 92 -22.22 -1.71 0.18
CA VAL A 92 -23.21 -2.75 0.51
C VAL A 92 -24.50 -2.59 -0.30
N LYS A 93 -25.01 -1.35 -0.44
CA LYS A 93 -26.25 -1.08 -1.21
C LYS A 93 -26.07 -1.26 -2.72
N TYR A 94 -24.92 -0.92 -3.27
CA TYR A 94 -24.66 -1.06 -4.72
C TYR A 94 -24.37 -2.49 -5.15
N SER A 95 -23.73 -3.31 -4.31
CA SER A 95 -23.39 -4.70 -4.63
C SER A 95 -24.59 -5.65 -4.63
N ARG A 96 -25.73 -5.24 -4.05
CA ARG A 96 -26.95 -6.04 -3.86
C ARG A 96 -26.74 -7.34 -3.07
N ILE A 97 -25.66 -7.46 -2.31
CA ILE A 97 -25.38 -8.67 -1.54
C ILE A 97 -26.33 -8.74 -0.33
N SER A 98 -26.72 -9.95 0.04
CA SER A 98 -27.52 -10.26 1.23
C SER A 98 -26.74 -9.99 2.53
N LEU A 99 -27.46 -9.79 3.63
CA LEU A 99 -26.90 -9.37 4.92
C LEU A 99 -26.00 -10.42 5.60
N ASP A 100 -26.03 -11.68 5.11
CA ASP A 100 -25.18 -12.79 5.51
C ASP A 100 -23.77 -12.76 4.90
N ARG A 101 -23.52 -11.88 3.91
CA ARG A 101 -22.31 -11.91 3.05
C ARG A 101 -21.75 -10.51 2.81
N LEU A 102 -21.51 -9.76 3.87
CA LEU A 102 -21.07 -8.38 3.74
C LEU A 102 -19.62 -8.29 3.21
N PRO A 103 -19.27 -7.27 2.41
CA PRO A 103 -17.88 -7.01 2.03
C PRO A 103 -17.06 -6.61 3.27
N ASP A 104 -15.75 -6.82 3.24
CA ASP A 104 -14.86 -6.42 4.34
C ASP A 104 -14.92 -4.89 4.58
N PRO A 105 -15.21 -4.43 5.80
CA PRO A 105 -15.17 -3.01 6.15
C PRO A 105 -13.75 -2.45 6.31
N ALA A 106 -12.71 -3.29 6.46
CA ALA A 106 -11.35 -2.83 6.74
C ALA A 106 -10.78 -1.81 5.73
N PRO A 107 -11.00 -1.93 4.39
CA PRO A 107 -10.53 -0.95 3.41
C PRO A 107 -11.16 0.45 3.55
N TYR A 108 -12.35 0.55 4.14
CA TYR A 108 -13.07 1.80 4.35
C TYR A 108 -12.62 2.48 5.65
N PHE A 109 -12.34 1.70 6.69
CA PHE A 109 -11.85 2.16 8.00
C PHE A 109 -10.31 2.21 8.06
N ASN A 110 -9.69 2.73 7.01
CA ASN A 110 -8.23 2.81 6.85
C ASN A 110 -7.60 4.06 7.49
N TYR A 111 -6.26 4.10 7.56
CA TYR A 111 -5.50 5.20 8.15
C TYR A 111 -5.74 6.56 7.50
N SER A 112 -5.81 6.65 6.17
CA SER A 112 -5.90 7.95 5.48
C SER A 112 -7.27 8.59 5.65
N GLN A 113 -8.34 7.79 5.65
CA GLN A 113 -9.69 8.26 5.91
C GLN A 113 -9.92 8.60 7.39
N LEU A 114 -9.55 7.70 8.31
CA LEU A 114 -9.81 7.90 9.73
C LEU A 114 -8.92 8.99 10.34
N ILE A 115 -7.61 8.94 10.08
CA ILE A 115 -6.61 9.71 10.82
C ILE A 115 -6.04 10.84 9.96
N GLU A 116 -5.53 10.56 8.77
CA GLU A 116 -4.80 11.55 7.97
C GLU A 116 -5.64 12.78 7.62
N ARG A 117 -6.83 12.54 7.04
CA ARG A 117 -7.75 13.59 6.58
C ARG A 117 -8.45 14.33 7.73
N TYR A 118 -8.82 13.63 8.80
CA TYR A 118 -9.56 14.23 9.92
C TYR A 118 -8.66 14.98 10.90
N CYS A 119 -7.51 14.40 11.25
CA CYS A 119 -6.56 14.98 12.19
C CYS A 119 -5.57 15.96 11.54
N GLN A 120 -5.77 16.32 10.26
CA GLN A 120 -4.96 17.27 9.49
C GLN A 120 -3.46 16.95 9.55
N ARG A 121 -3.10 15.67 9.43
CA ARG A 121 -1.74 15.13 9.72
C ARG A 121 -0.61 15.92 9.06
N ARG A 122 -0.76 16.21 7.76
CA ARG A 122 0.19 16.98 6.95
C ARG A 122 0.49 18.38 7.51
N LEU A 123 -0.45 19.00 8.24
CA LEU A 123 -0.21 20.29 8.90
C LEU A 123 0.55 20.08 10.22
N ALA A 124 0.13 19.12 11.04
CA ALA A 124 0.79 18.78 12.31
C ALA A 124 2.26 18.35 12.15
N GLU A 125 2.61 17.70 11.04
CA GLU A 125 3.97 17.27 10.70
C GLU A 125 4.91 18.43 10.29
N VAL A 126 4.36 19.56 9.84
CA VAL A 126 5.14 20.75 9.44
C VAL A 126 5.40 21.70 10.62
N ILE A 127 4.60 21.64 11.68
CA ILE A 127 4.70 22.53 12.85
C ILE A 127 6.11 22.55 13.51
N PRO A 128 6.82 21.41 13.72
CA PRO A 128 8.19 21.44 14.25
C PRO A 128 9.17 22.24 13.36
N GLY A 129 9.02 22.12 12.04
CA GLY A 129 9.81 22.90 11.07
C GLY A 129 9.51 24.39 11.17
N ILE A 130 8.26 24.76 11.39
CA ILE A 130 7.84 26.17 11.61
C ILE A 130 8.46 26.71 12.90
N PHE A 131 8.37 26.01 14.04
CA PHE A 131 8.97 26.49 15.30
C PHE A 131 10.50 26.61 15.23
N THR A 132 11.16 25.66 14.55
CA THR A 132 12.61 25.72 14.32
C THR A 132 12.96 26.95 13.45
N SER A 133 12.20 27.20 12.39
CA SER A 133 12.37 28.36 11.51
C SER A 133 12.07 29.70 12.20
N PHE A 134 11.10 29.72 13.12
CA PHE A 134 10.76 30.89 13.92
C PHE A 134 11.87 31.22 14.95
N GLY A 135 12.51 30.19 15.52
CA GLY A 135 13.71 30.38 16.34
C GLY A 135 14.88 30.99 15.55
N ILE A 136 15.15 30.45 14.36
CA ILE A 136 16.18 30.95 13.43
C ILE A 136 15.89 32.39 12.97
N LEU A 137 14.62 32.73 12.70
CA LEU A 137 14.21 34.09 12.37
C LEU A 137 14.50 35.07 13.52
N GLY A 138 14.21 34.67 14.76
CA GLY A 138 14.58 35.43 15.96
C GLY A 138 16.11 35.61 16.09
N THR A 139 16.91 34.59 15.76
CA THR A 139 18.38 34.69 15.70
C THR A 139 18.84 35.78 14.74
N PHE A 140 18.30 35.82 13.52
CA PHE A 140 18.66 36.85 12.54
C PHE A 140 18.20 38.25 12.96
N ILE A 141 17.01 38.39 13.58
CA ILE A 141 16.52 39.67 14.09
C ILE A 141 17.41 40.16 15.25
N GLY A 142 17.75 39.30 16.20
CA GLY A 142 18.63 39.62 17.33
C GLY A 142 20.01 40.11 16.88
N LEU A 143 20.62 39.42 15.91
CA LEU A 143 21.89 39.84 15.32
C LEU A 143 21.78 41.15 14.54
N ALA A 144 20.71 41.35 13.76
CA ALA A 144 20.49 42.58 13.01
C ALA A 144 20.32 43.81 13.92
N VAL A 145 19.60 43.66 15.04
CA VAL A 145 19.44 44.70 16.07
C VAL A 145 20.78 44.95 16.78
N GLY A 146 21.45 43.89 17.26
CA GLY A 146 22.71 44.03 18.00
C GLY A 146 23.88 44.62 17.19
N LEU A 147 23.81 44.57 15.86
CA LEU A 147 24.77 45.22 14.96
C LEU A 147 24.36 46.64 14.53
N SER A 148 23.11 47.06 14.77
CA SER A 148 22.57 48.31 14.21
C SER A 148 23.14 49.59 14.84
N ASP A 149 23.53 49.54 16.13
CA ASP A 149 24.06 50.69 16.88
C ASP A 149 25.61 50.79 16.86
N ILE A 150 26.32 49.93 16.12
CA ILE A 150 27.80 49.90 16.13
C ILE A 150 28.38 50.99 15.22
N ASN A 151 28.68 52.15 15.79
CA ASN A 151 29.49 53.17 15.14
C ASN A 151 30.98 53.05 15.54
N ILE A 152 31.83 52.73 14.58
CA ILE A 152 33.27 52.52 14.77
C ILE A 152 34.04 53.86 14.92
N SER A 153 33.43 55.00 14.55
CA SER A 153 34.12 56.30 14.49
C SER A 153 34.39 56.96 15.84
N ASN A 154 33.91 56.44 16.98
CA ASN A 154 34.13 57.06 18.29
C ASN A 154 34.15 56.02 19.44
N ILE A 155 35.08 56.15 20.38
CA ILE A 155 35.37 55.13 21.40
C ILE A 155 34.21 54.97 22.40
N ASP A 156 33.57 56.06 22.82
CA ASP A 156 32.40 55.98 23.72
C ASP A 156 31.16 55.39 23.01
N GLN A 157 31.02 55.63 21.70
CA GLN A 157 29.96 55.03 20.89
C GLN A 157 30.20 53.53 20.68
N LEU A 158 31.45 53.12 20.45
CA LEU A 158 31.86 51.71 20.40
C LEU A 158 31.56 50.99 21.73
N ARG A 159 31.82 51.64 22.87
CA ARG A 159 31.49 51.10 24.20
C ARG A 159 29.98 50.94 24.40
N HIS A 160 29.16 51.84 23.84
CA HIS A 160 27.70 51.72 23.87
C HIS A 160 27.20 50.58 22.94
N GLY A 161 27.76 50.49 21.73
CA GLY A 161 27.45 49.45 20.75
C GLY A 161 27.76 48.03 21.23
N ILE A 162 28.78 47.84 22.07
CA ILE A 162 29.05 46.55 22.75
C ILE A 162 27.88 46.12 23.64
N GLY A 163 27.17 47.07 24.29
CA GLY A 163 25.96 46.79 25.07
C GLY A 163 24.79 46.34 24.19
N GLY A 164 24.56 47.04 23.07
CA GLY A 164 23.56 46.65 22.07
C GLY A 164 23.85 45.27 21.47
N LEU A 165 25.11 44.97 21.17
CA LEU A 165 25.56 43.68 20.64
C LEU A 165 25.31 42.53 21.62
N LEU A 166 25.66 42.70 22.90
CA LEU A 166 25.36 41.73 23.96
C LEU A 166 23.85 41.50 24.10
N GLY A 167 23.06 42.57 24.04
CA GLY A 167 21.59 42.49 24.01
C GLY A 167 21.08 41.67 22.82
N GLY A 168 21.53 41.98 21.60
CA GLY A 168 21.16 41.27 20.37
C GLY A 168 21.52 39.78 20.38
N ILE A 169 22.70 39.44 20.93
CA ILE A 169 23.13 38.05 21.14
C ILE A 169 22.20 37.33 22.13
N ASN A 170 21.79 38.00 23.21
CA ASN A 170 20.83 37.42 24.16
C ASN A 170 19.45 37.18 23.51
N ILE A 171 18.92 38.10 22.69
CA ILE A 171 17.68 37.83 21.91
C ILE A 171 17.87 36.55 21.09
N ALA A 172 18.93 36.52 20.29
CA ALA A 172 19.20 35.45 19.33
C ALA A 172 19.34 34.07 20.01
N PHE A 173 19.97 34.03 21.18
CA PHE A 173 20.07 32.82 22.00
C PHE A 173 18.69 32.35 22.49
N TYR A 174 17.94 33.22 23.18
CA TYR A 174 16.66 32.83 23.78
C TYR A 174 15.59 32.47 22.74
N THR A 175 15.51 33.18 21.60
CA THR A 175 14.56 32.83 20.53
C THR A 175 14.88 31.49 19.88
N SER A 176 16.16 31.18 19.69
CA SER A 176 16.63 29.89 19.18
C SER A 176 16.27 28.75 20.14
N VAL A 177 16.57 28.91 21.43
CA VAL A 177 16.24 27.92 22.48
C VAL A 177 14.74 27.64 22.54
N VAL A 178 13.89 28.68 22.53
CA VAL A 178 12.43 28.50 22.57
C VAL A 178 11.90 27.83 21.30
N GLY A 179 12.42 28.17 20.11
CA GLY A 179 12.04 27.53 18.85
C GLY A 179 12.40 26.03 18.81
N ILE A 180 13.62 25.68 19.23
CA ILE A 180 14.11 24.30 19.27
C ILE A 180 13.34 23.48 20.32
N LEU A 181 13.14 24.00 21.54
CA LEU A 181 12.38 23.30 22.58
C LEU A 181 10.92 23.08 22.16
N SER A 182 10.27 24.09 21.58
CA SER A 182 8.89 23.97 21.08
C SER A 182 8.78 22.93 19.96
N SER A 183 9.75 22.88 19.05
CA SER A 183 9.85 21.86 17.99
C SER A 183 9.97 20.44 18.55
N ILE A 184 10.86 20.22 19.53
CA ILE A 184 11.07 18.92 20.18
C ILE A 184 9.82 18.49 20.98
N ILE A 185 9.25 19.38 21.78
CA ILE A 185 8.04 19.10 22.58
C ILE A 185 6.87 18.76 21.67
N TRP A 186 6.67 19.50 20.57
CA TRP A 186 5.63 19.17 19.57
C TRP A 186 5.83 17.77 18.99
N LEU A 187 7.04 17.44 18.54
CA LEU A 187 7.36 16.14 17.93
C LEU A 187 7.10 14.96 18.89
N ILE A 188 7.38 15.14 20.19
CA ILE A 188 7.12 14.13 21.22
C ILE A 188 5.61 13.97 21.48
N LEU A 189 4.88 15.08 21.62
CA LEU A 189 3.42 15.05 21.83
C LEU A 189 2.69 14.44 20.63
N ASP A 190 3.04 14.87 19.41
CA ASP A 190 2.45 14.42 18.16
C ASP A 190 2.60 12.90 17.97
N ARG A 191 3.83 12.39 18.07
CA ARG A 191 4.12 10.95 17.92
C ARG A 191 3.42 10.10 18.98
N ASN A 192 3.34 10.57 20.22
CA ASN A 192 2.68 9.83 21.30
C ASN A 192 1.15 9.78 21.12
N VAL A 193 0.51 10.90 20.77
CA VAL A 193 -0.94 10.94 20.50
C VAL A 193 -1.28 10.12 19.25
N LEU A 194 -0.48 10.24 18.17
CA LEU A 194 -0.65 9.46 16.96
C LEU A 194 -0.58 7.95 17.22
N LYS A 195 0.43 7.48 17.98
CA LYS A 195 0.59 6.06 18.33
C LYS A 195 -0.61 5.49 19.08
N LEU A 196 -1.20 6.27 20.01
CA LEU A 196 -2.42 5.88 20.73
C LEU A 196 -3.64 5.77 19.81
N ILE A 197 -3.77 6.67 18.84
CA ILE A 197 -4.88 6.66 17.87
C ILE A 197 -4.74 5.49 16.91
N ILE A 198 -3.55 5.25 16.33
CA ILE A 198 -3.28 4.12 15.43
C ILE A 198 -3.62 2.79 16.13
N SER A 199 -3.15 2.59 17.37
CA SER A 199 -3.43 1.35 18.12
C SER A 199 -4.92 1.11 18.37
N LYS A 200 -5.71 2.17 18.60
CA LYS A 200 -7.17 2.08 18.76
C LYS A 200 -7.92 1.93 17.43
N ALA A 201 -7.41 2.55 16.35
CA ALA A 201 -7.97 2.41 15.01
C ALA A 201 -7.79 0.98 14.49
N TYR A 202 -6.63 0.37 14.74
CA TYR A 202 -6.38 -1.05 14.47
C TYR A 202 -7.37 -1.96 15.21
N GLN A 203 -7.48 -1.80 16.54
CA GLN A 203 -8.45 -2.56 17.35
C GLN A 203 -9.90 -2.34 16.89
N PHE A 204 -10.25 -1.12 16.47
CA PHE A 204 -11.60 -0.79 15.99
C PHE A 204 -11.90 -1.49 14.66
N ASN A 205 -10.94 -1.50 13.74
CA ASN A 205 -11.03 -2.17 12.44
C ASN A 205 -11.23 -3.69 12.63
N GLU A 206 -10.35 -4.34 13.40
CA GLU A 206 -10.44 -5.75 13.82
C GLU A 206 -11.82 -6.11 14.43
N HIS A 207 -12.30 -5.28 15.37
CA HIS A 207 -13.60 -5.53 16.01
C HIS A 207 -14.78 -5.39 15.04
N ILE A 208 -14.72 -4.52 14.02
CA ILE A 208 -15.83 -4.39 13.05
C ILE A 208 -15.83 -5.57 12.06
N SER A 209 -14.70 -5.91 11.44
CA SER A 209 -14.62 -7.07 10.52
C SER A 209 -14.94 -8.39 11.25
N GLY A 210 -14.66 -8.49 12.55
CA GLY A 210 -15.05 -9.64 13.39
C GLY A 210 -16.51 -9.67 13.89
N LEU A 211 -17.32 -8.63 13.65
CA LEU A 211 -18.72 -8.54 14.09
C LEU A 211 -19.73 -8.71 12.96
N LEU A 212 -19.37 -8.31 11.75
CA LEU A 212 -20.17 -8.55 10.56
C LEU A 212 -19.91 -9.97 10.02
N PRO A 213 -20.87 -10.61 9.33
CA PRO A 213 -20.60 -11.80 8.54
C PRO A 213 -19.90 -11.38 7.24
N VAL A 214 -18.57 -11.26 7.30
CA VAL A 214 -17.74 -10.86 6.15
C VAL A 214 -17.54 -12.06 5.24
N ALA A 215 -17.93 -11.94 3.97
CA ALA A 215 -17.67 -12.98 2.96
C ALA A 215 -16.23 -12.84 2.44
N TYR A 216 -15.34 -13.75 2.85
CA TYR A 216 -13.95 -13.72 2.39
C TYR A 216 -13.83 -14.20 0.94
N GLU A 217 -12.90 -13.60 0.18
CA GLU A 217 -12.69 -13.91 -1.25
C GLU A 217 -12.45 -15.41 -1.49
N ASN A 218 -11.66 -16.06 -0.65
CA ASN A 218 -11.42 -17.50 -0.70
C ASN A 218 -12.69 -18.35 -0.49
N GLU A 219 -13.62 -17.92 0.37
CA GLU A 219 -14.86 -18.64 0.62
C GLU A 219 -15.82 -18.51 -0.56
N MET A 220 -15.93 -17.31 -1.13
CA MET A 220 -16.69 -17.08 -2.37
C MET A 220 -16.11 -17.88 -3.55
N ILE A 221 -14.78 -18.00 -3.66
CA ILE A 221 -14.12 -18.83 -4.68
C ILE A 221 -14.42 -20.32 -4.46
N GLN A 222 -14.35 -20.83 -3.22
CA GLN A 222 -14.68 -22.23 -2.93
C GLN A 222 -16.16 -22.55 -3.18
N GLU A 223 -17.06 -21.63 -2.85
CA GLU A 223 -18.49 -21.78 -3.15
C GLU A 223 -18.75 -21.73 -4.67
N LEU A 224 -18.10 -20.83 -5.41
CA LEU A 224 -18.18 -20.78 -6.88
C LEU A 224 -17.67 -22.07 -7.53
N ILE A 225 -16.53 -22.61 -7.06
CA ILE A 225 -16.00 -23.91 -7.50
C ILE A 225 -17.00 -25.04 -7.21
N LYS A 226 -17.63 -25.02 -6.02
CA LYS A 226 -18.68 -25.98 -5.67
C LYS A 226 -19.88 -25.84 -6.59
N THR A 227 -20.41 -24.63 -6.81
CA THR A 227 -21.55 -24.39 -7.70
C THR A 227 -21.26 -24.81 -9.14
N GLN A 228 -20.05 -24.56 -9.66
CA GLN A 228 -19.63 -25.06 -10.98
C GLN A 228 -19.58 -26.59 -11.03
N LYS A 229 -19.12 -27.26 -9.97
CA LYS A 229 -19.12 -28.71 -9.86
C LYS A 229 -20.54 -29.28 -9.81
N ASP A 230 -21.40 -28.71 -8.97
CA ASP A 230 -22.81 -29.10 -8.82
C ASP A 230 -23.58 -28.89 -10.15
N GLN A 231 -23.28 -27.82 -10.89
CA GLN A 231 -23.78 -27.58 -12.25
C GLN A 231 -23.27 -28.63 -13.26
N LEU A 232 -21.97 -28.96 -13.24
CA LEU A 232 -21.40 -29.99 -14.13
C LEU A 232 -22.01 -31.38 -13.86
N GLU A 233 -22.28 -31.71 -12.60
CA GLU A 233 -22.94 -32.95 -12.20
C GLU A 233 -24.41 -32.97 -12.64
N SER A 234 -25.12 -31.83 -12.55
CA SER A 234 -26.47 -31.66 -13.10
C SER A 234 -26.52 -31.80 -14.64
N ILE A 235 -25.57 -31.20 -15.37
CA ILE A 235 -25.45 -31.34 -16.83
C ILE A 235 -25.17 -32.80 -17.20
N LYS A 236 -24.28 -33.48 -16.47
CA LYS A 236 -23.97 -34.89 -16.67
C LYS A 236 -25.21 -35.78 -16.45
N GLY A 237 -26.00 -35.50 -15.41
CA GLY A 237 -27.29 -36.17 -15.16
C GLY A 237 -28.25 -35.95 -16.32
N PHE A 238 -28.49 -34.71 -16.74
CA PHE A 238 -29.35 -34.40 -17.90
C PHE A 238 -28.93 -35.15 -19.17
N VAL A 239 -27.63 -35.20 -19.48
CA VAL A 239 -27.12 -35.93 -20.66
C VAL A 239 -27.32 -37.45 -20.52
N THR A 240 -27.02 -38.02 -19.34
CA THR A 240 -27.02 -39.47 -19.11
C THR A 240 -28.44 -40.03 -18.94
N ASP A 241 -29.27 -39.33 -18.18
CA ASP A 241 -30.54 -39.82 -17.65
C ASP A 241 -31.77 -39.30 -18.43
N SER A 242 -31.60 -38.28 -19.27
CA SER A 242 -32.66 -37.74 -20.14
C SER A 242 -32.27 -37.78 -21.62
N LEU A 243 -31.22 -37.05 -22.03
CA LEU A 243 -30.90 -36.84 -23.45
C LEU A 243 -30.58 -38.15 -24.20
N ILE A 244 -29.70 -39.01 -23.64
CA ILE A 244 -29.33 -40.28 -24.27
C ILE A 244 -30.54 -41.24 -24.36
N PRO A 245 -31.32 -41.49 -23.28
CA PRO A 245 -32.56 -42.27 -23.36
C PRO A 245 -33.58 -41.73 -24.37
N GLU A 246 -33.78 -40.42 -24.44
CA GLU A 246 -34.74 -39.77 -25.34
C GLU A 246 -34.34 -39.94 -26.82
N ILE A 247 -33.06 -39.73 -27.15
CA ILE A 247 -32.50 -40.00 -28.49
C ILE A 247 -32.66 -41.49 -28.86
N VAL A 248 -32.32 -42.41 -27.95
CA VAL A 248 -32.39 -43.86 -28.20
C VAL A 248 -33.84 -44.32 -28.39
N ASN A 249 -34.79 -43.79 -27.61
CA ASN A 249 -36.21 -44.11 -27.74
C ASN A 249 -36.79 -43.54 -29.05
N GLY A 250 -36.53 -42.26 -29.36
CA GLY A 250 -37.01 -41.64 -30.61
C GLY A 250 -36.46 -42.34 -31.86
N PHE A 251 -35.19 -42.78 -31.85
CA PHE A 251 -34.62 -43.58 -32.93
C PHE A 251 -35.28 -44.97 -33.04
N ARG A 252 -35.61 -45.60 -31.91
CA ARG A 252 -36.29 -46.90 -31.85
C ARG A 252 -37.74 -46.82 -32.35
N GLU A 253 -38.47 -45.76 -32.03
CA GLU A 253 -39.81 -45.48 -32.55
C GLU A 253 -39.75 -45.17 -34.05
N ALA A 254 -38.83 -44.34 -34.53
CA ALA A 254 -38.65 -44.07 -35.95
C ALA A 254 -38.41 -45.35 -36.78
N ILE A 255 -37.57 -46.27 -36.28
CA ILE A 255 -37.38 -47.59 -36.92
C ILE A 255 -38.67 -48.43 -36.88
N LYS A 256 -39.32 -48.53 -35.72
CA LYS A 256 -40.51 -49.38 -35.52
C LYS A 256 -41.71 -48.92 -36.34
N ASP A 257 -41.97 -47.61 -36.36
CA ASP A 257 -43.23 -47.05 -36.84
C ASP A 257 -43.13 -46.43 -38.25
N SER A 258 -41.92 -46.14 -38.75
CA SER A 258 -41.71 -45.66 -40.12
C SER A 258 -40.84 -46.54 -41.03
N LEU A 259 -39.89 -47.33 -40.49
CA LEU A 259 -38.98 -48.12 -41.33
C LEU A 259 -39.45 -49.57 -41.50
N ALA A 260 -39.83 -50.23 -40.41
CA ALA A 260 -40.33 -51.61 -40.43
C ALA A 260 -41.57 -51.84 -41.33
N PRO A 261 -42.65 -51.02 -41.29
CA PRO A 261 -43.80 -51.20 -42.18
C PRO A 261 -43.44 -51.01 -43.66
N GLN A 262 -42.51 -50.10 -43.97
CA GLN A 262 -42.05 -49.87 -45.34
C GLN A 262 -41.28 -51.08 -45.89
N ILE A 263 -40.44 -51.72 -45.07
CA ILE A 263 -39.74 -52.95 -45.44
C ILE A 263 -40.73 -54.11 -45.64
N ALA A 264 -41.70 -54.28 -44.73
CA ALA A 264 -42.73 -55.32 -44.85
C ALA A 264 -43.55 -55.18 -46.14
N LYS A 265 -44.02 -53.96 -46.43
CA LYS A 265 -44.77 -53.65 -47.65
C LYS A 265 -43.95 -53.80 -48.93
N THR A 266 -42.63 -53.59 -48.86
CA THR A 266 -41.72 -53.84 -50.00
C THR A 266 -41.66 -55.34 -50.33
N ASN A 267 -41.56 -56.20 -49.31
CA ASN A 267 -41.58 -57.65 -49.50
C ASN A 267 -42.92 -58.14 -50.07
N GLU A 268 -44.04 -57.64 -49.55
CA GLU A 268 -45.40 -57.95 -50.04
C GLU A 268 -45.56 -57.60 -51.52
N ILE A 269 -45.07 -56.44 -51.97
CA ILE A 269 -45.10 -56.03 -53.38
C ILE A 269 -44.25 -56.96 -54.27
N VAL A 270 -43.08 -57.41 -53.78
CA VAL A 270 -42.21 -58.36 -54.51
C VAL A 270 -42.89 -59.72 -54.67
N GLU A 271 -43.57 -60.21 -53.63
CA GLU A 271 -44.30 -61.48 -53.65
C GLU A 271 -45.53 -61.40 -54.57
N GLN A 272 -46.33 -60.33 -54.49
CA GLN A 272 -47.46 -60.08 -55.39
C GLN A 272 -47.03 -59.95 -56.86
N LEU A 273 -45.86 -59.36 -57.14
CA LEU A 273 -45.29 -59.29 -58.50
C LEU A 273 -44.88 -60.67 -59.02
N ALA A 274 -44.22 -61.48 -58.21
CA ALA A 274 -43.81 -62.84 -58.59
C ALA A 274 -45.02 -63.74 -58.91
N GLN A 275 -46.06 -63.69 -58.06
CA GLN A 275 -47.30 -64.42 -58.27
C GLN A 275 -48.06 -63.93 -59.52
N SER A 276 -48.28 -62.61 -59.63
CA SER A 276 -49.00 -62.00 -60.76
C SER A 276 -48.33 -62.19 -62.13
N ALA A 277 -47.00 -62.34 -62.16
CA ALA A 277 -46.26 -62.66 -63.38
C ALA A 277 -46.46 -64.13 -63.78
N THR A 278 -46.48 -65.04 -62.80
CA THR A 278 -46.62 -66.49 -63.03
C THR A 278 -48.02 -66.84 -63.52
N ASP A 279 -49.08 -66.41 -62.81
CA ASP A 279 -50.46 -66.82 -63.10
C ASP A 279 -50.93 -66.34 -64.48
N ARG A 280 -50.62 -65.08 -64.84
CA ARG A 280 -50.96 -64.51 -66.15
C ARG A 280 -50.22 -65.18 -67.32
N GLN A 281 -49.03 -65.71 -67.06
CA GLN A 281 -48.24 -66.40 -68.09
C GLN A 281 -48.77 -67.82 -68.35
N VAL A 282 -49.41 -68.46 -67.36
CA VAL A 282 -50.13 -69.73 -67.54
C VAL A 282 -51.48 -69.51 -68.23
N GLU A 283 -52.31 -68.60 -67.73
CA GLU A 283 -53.67 -68.35 -68.25
C GLU A 283 -53.66 -67.93 -69.74
N GLY A 284 -52.65 -67.16 -70.14
CA GLY A 284 -52.46 -66.74 -71.54
C GLY A 284 -52.05 -67.87 -72.50
N ILE A 285 -51.52 -68.98 -71.98
CA ILE A 285 -51.18 -70.16 -72.78
C ILE A 285 -52.39 -71.09 -72.89
N GLU A 286 -53.12 -71.36 -71.80
CA GLU A 286 -54.31 -72.22 -71.81
C GLU A 286 -55.40 -71.70 -72.75
N LYS A 287 -55.74 -70.40 -72.66
CA LYS A 287 -56.74 -69.77 -73.54
C LYS A 287 -56.37 -69.84 -75.03
N MET A 288 -55.08 -69.88 -75.35
CA MET A 288 -54.61 -70.01 -76.74
C MET A 288 -54.84 -71.44 -77.29
N VAL A 289 -54.82 -72.46 -76.43
CA VAL A 289 -55.12 -73.85 -76.77
C VAL A 289 -56.63 -74.08 -76.87
N ASP A 290 -57.42 -73.56 -75.92
CA ASP A 290 -58.88 -73.76 -75.91
C ASP A 290 -59.58 -73.11 -77.10
N MET A 291 -59.12 -71.93 -77.56
CA MET A 291 -59.66 -71.29 -78.77
C MET A 291 -59.41 -72.12 -80.03
N PHE A 292 -58.33 -72.91 -80.07
CA PHE A 292 -58.00 -73.77 -81.22
C PHE A 292 -58.90 -75.03 -81.28
N ILE A 293 -59.24 -75.61 -80.12
CA ILE A 293 -60.04 -76.84 -80.03
C ILE A 293 -61.54 -76.56 -80.20
N ASN A 294 -62.07 -75.53 -79.52
CA ASN A 294 -63.52 -75.32 -79.46
C ASN A 294 -64.14 -74.81 -80.78
N SER A 295 -63.34 -74.25 -81.69
CA SER A 295 -63.82 -73.77 -83.00
C SER A 295 -64.21 -74.88 -84.00
N LEU A 296 -63.94 -76.16 -83.70
CA LEU A 296 -64.10 -77.26 -84.67
C LEU A 296 -65.38 -78.09 -84.50
N ASN A 297 -66.03 -78.05 -83.32
CA ASN A 297 -67.15 -78.94 -82.96
C ASN A 297 -68.42 -78.08 -82.62
N SER A 298 -69.64 -77.52 -82.40
CA SER A 298 -70.96 -77.53 -83.13
C SER A 298 -71.55 -76.11 -83.14
N THR A 299 -72.30 -75.63 -84.14
CA THR A 299 -73.15 -76.25 -85.18
C THR A 299 -74.61 -76.53 -84.76
N PHE A 300 -75.26 -75.45 -84.30
CA PHE A 300 -76.57 -75.01 -84.81
C PHE A 300 -77.88 -75.80 -84.52
N GLN A 301 -78.13 -76.27 -83.29
CA GLN A 301 -79.53 -76.59 -82.88
C GLN A 301 -79.94 -76.07 -81.50
N ASP A 302 -79.32 -76.50 -80.40
CA ASP A 302 -79.78 -76.16 -79.02
C ASP A 302 -79.53 -74.71 -78.57
N GLN A 303 -78.72 -73.95 -79.32
CA GLN A 303 -78.22 -72.63 -78.89
C GLN A 303 -79.33 -71.61 -78.61
N PHE A 304 -80.47 -71.63 -79.30
CA PHE A 304 -81.49 -70.58 -79.17
C PHE A 304 -82.28 -70.59 -77.85
N VAL A 305 -82.42 -71.76 -77.20
CA VAL A 305 -83.09 -71.85 -75.89
C VAL A 305 -82.17 -71.28 -74.81
N HIS A 306 -80.95 -71.83 -74.71
CA HIS A 306 -79.94 -71.34 -73.76
C HIS A 306 -79.57 -69.87 -73.99
N LEU A 307 -79.61 -69.36 -75.23
CA LEU A 307 -79.38 -67.94 -75.53
C LEU A 307 -80.43 -67.04 -74.84
N THR A 308 -81.69 -67.48 -74.75
CA THR A 308 -82.78 -66.70 -74.16
C THR A 308 -82.64 -66.60 -72.63
N GLU A 309 -82.26 -67.70 -71.99
CA GLU A 309 -81.95 -67.75 -70.55
C GLU A 309 -80.67 -66.94 -70.25
N THR A 310 -79.58 -67.19 -71.00
CA THR A 310 -78.30 -66.47 -70.86
C THR A 310 -78.46 -64.96 -71.03
N ILE A 311 -79.29 -64.50 -71.98
CA ILE A 311 -79.59 -63.06 -72.13
C ILE A 311 -80.36 -62.52 -70.93
N THR A 312 -81.28 -63.30 -70.34
CA THR A 312 -82.06 -62.87 -69.17
C THR A 312 -81.18 -62.74 -67.94
N ASP A 313 -80.30 -63.71 -67.70
CA ASP A 313 -79.32 -63.67 -66.61
C ASP A 313 -78.28 -62.56 -66.85
N MET A 314 -77.82 -62.37 -68.08
CA MET A 314 -76.94 -61.25 -68.45
C MET A 314 -77.60 -59.88 -68.18
N ILE A 315 -78.90 -59.71 -68.45
CA ILE A 315 -79.63 -58.47 -68.13
C ILE A 315 -79.73 -58.24 -66.62
N ASN A 316 -79.90 -59.30 -65.82
CA ASN A 316 -79.96 -59.17 -64.36
C ASN A 316 -78.57 -58.91 -63.76
N TRP A 317 -77.53 -59.61 -64.22
CA TRP A 317 -76.13 -59.36 -63.90
C TRP A 317 -75.73 -57.93 -64.27
N GLN A 318 -76.10 -57.44 -65.46
CA GLN A 318 -75.78 -56.08 -65.92
C GLN A 318 -76.46 -54.99 -65.07
N LYS A 319 -77.65 -55.27 -64.50
CA LYS A 319 -78.29 -54.38 -63.50
C LYS A 319 -77.53 -54.39 -62.17
N GLN A 320 -77.10 -55.56 -61.69
CA GLN A 320 -76.32 -55.68 -60.46
C GLN A 320 -74.97 -54.97 -60.58
N VAL A 321 -74.21 -55.27 -61.65
CA VAL A 321 -72.93 -54.60 -61.96
C VAL A 321 -73.10 -53.09 -62.11
N LYS A 322 -74.22 -52.60 -62.66
CA LYS A 322 -74.50 -51.16 -62.68
C LYS A 322 -74.61 -50.57 -61.27
N GLY A 323 -75.30 -51.25 -60.35
CA GLY A 323 -75.41 -50.81 -58.95
C GLY A 323 -74.07 -50.82 -58.21
N GLU A 324 -73.30 -51.90 -58.36
CA GLU A 324 -71.95 -52.03 -57.78
C GLU A 324 -70.98 -50.99 -58.36
N LEU A 325 -71.10 -50.63 -59.64
CA LEU A 325 -70.35 -49.53 -60.25
C LEU A 325 -70.79 -48.14 -59.75
N GLU A 326 -72.09 -47.92 -59.50
CA GLU A 326 -72.59 -46.67 -58.92
C GLU A 326 -72.11 -46.47 -57.47
N GLU A 327 -72.02 -47.55 -56.68
CA GLU A 327 -71.39 -47.54 -55.36
C GLU A 327 -69.86 -47.34 -55.42
N LEU A 328 -69.17 -48.05 -56.31
CA LEU A 328 -67.73 -47.91 -56.54
C LEU A 328 -67.34 -46.47 -56.93
N VAL A 329 -68.11 -45.82 -57.81
CA VAL A 329 -67.89 -44.41 -58.19
C VAL A 329 -68.06 -43.47 -56.99
N MET A 330 -68.95 -43.79 -56.06
CA MET A 330 -69.14 -43.02 -54.83
C MET A 330 -67.93 -43.17 -53.89
N VAL A 331 -67.45 -44.40 -53.69
CA VAL A 331 -66.25 -44.69 -52.88
C VAL A 331 -64.98 -44.05 -53.50
N ILE A 332 -64.84 -44.08 -54.83
CA ILE A 332 -63.73 -43.42 -55.54
C ILE A 332 -63.78 -41.90 -55.35
N LYS A 333 -64.97 -41.29 -55.41
CA LYS A 333 -65.14 -39.85 -55.18
C LYS A 333 -64.70 -39.45 -53.78
N ASP A 334 -65.19 -40.15 -52.76
CA ASP A 334 -64.88 -39.81 -51.36
C ASP A 334 -63.41 -40.12 -51.03
N GLY A 335 -62.86 -41.19 -51.60
CA GLY A 335 -61.43 -41.51 -51.55
C GLY A 335 -60.55 -40.42 -52.16
N ALA A 336 -60.92 -39.87 -53.32
CA ALA A 336 -60.21 -38.73 -53.93
C ALA A 336 -60.28 -37.46 -53.08
N GLU A 337 -61.42 -37.21 -52.41
CA GLU A 337 -61.58 -36.06 -51.51
C GLU A 337 -60.76 -36.21 -50.21
N VAL A 338 -60.62 -37.44 -49.68
CA VAL A 338 -59.66 -37.75 -48.61
C VAL A 338 -58.21 -37.58 -49.10
N GLN A 339 -57.88 -38.08 -50.29
CA GLN A 339 -56.53 -37.99 -50.86
C GLN A 339 -56.10 -36.54 -51.12
N SER A 340 -57.00 -35.65 -51.55
CA SER A 340 -56.72 -34.21 -51.69
C SER A 340 -56.34 -33.57 -50.36
N ARG A 341 -57.06 -33.89 -49.27
CA ARG A 341 -56.74 -33.41 -47.91
C ARG A 341 -55.39 -33.94 -47.40
N ILE A 342 -55.03 -35.17 -47.75
CA ILE A 342 -53.71 -35.75 -47.45
C ILE A 342 -52.58 -35.04 -48.23
N LEU A 343 -52.82 -34.69 -49.49
CA LEU A 343 -51.85 -33.94 -50.31
C LEU A 343 -51.63 -32.52 -49.77
N GLU A 344 -52.70 -31.82 -49.37
CA GLU A 344 -52.63 -30.50 -48.74
C GLU A 344 -51.91 -30.54 -47.38
N SER A 345 -52.16 -31.57 -46.56
CA SER A 345 -51.43 -31.80 -45.31
C SER A 345 -49.94 -32.08 -45.56
N SER A 346 -49.62 -32.94 -46.54
CA SER A 346 -48.23 -33.23 -46.94
C SER A 346 -47.49 -31.99 -47.45
N ALA A 347 -48.18 -31.10 -48.19
CA ALA A 347 -47.61 -29.83 -48.65
C ALA A 347 -47.28 -28.88 -47.47
N ASN A 348 -48.15 -28.79 -46.47
CA ASN A 348 -47.88 -28.03 -45.24
C ASN A 348 -46.72 -28.63 -44.42
N ILE A 349 -46.62 -29.96 -44.35
CA ILE A 349 -45.48 -30.65 -43.69
C ILE A 349 -44.18 -30.34 -44.43
N LEU A 350 -44.14 -30.41 -45.76
CA LEU A 350 -42.98 -30.04 -46.57
C LEU A 350 -42.56 -28.56 -46.37
N GLY A 351 -43.52 -27.64 -46.30
CA GLY A 351 -43.24 -26.23 -45.98
C GLY A 351 -42.65 -26.03 -44.59
N ASN A 352 -43.09 -26.79 -43.58
CA ASN A 352 -42.50 -26.76 -42.25
C ASN A 352 -41.09 -27.37 -42.24
N VAL A 353 -40.82 -28.42 -43.02
CA VAL A 353 -39.47 -29.02 -43.13
C VAL A 353 -38.49 -28.05 -43.82
N ASP A 354 -38.88 -27.38 -44.90
CA ASP A 354 -38.09 -26.32 -45.54
C ASP A 354 -37.78 -25.16 -44.57
N LYS A 355 -38.75 -24.77 -43.74
CA LYS A 355 -38.54 -23.77 -42.70
C LYS A 355 -37.54 -24.26 -41.64
N TYR A 356 -37.72 -25.47 -41.10
CA TYR A 356 -36.81 -26.01 -40.09
C TYR A 356 -35.39 -26.22 -40.62
N ALA A 357 -35.21 -26.53 -41.91
CA ALA A 357 -33.89 -26.58 -42.54
C ALA A 357 -33.20 -25.21 -42.52
N LYS A 358 -33.92 -24.12 -42.81
CA LYS A 358 -33.40 -22.73 -42.77
C LYS A 358 -33.14 -22.25 -41.34
N ASP A 359 -34.03 -22.57 -40.40
CA ASP A 359 -33.83 -22.27 -38.98
C ASP A 359 -32.59 -23.03 -38.43
N PHE A 360 -32.32 -24.26 -38.92
CA PHE A 360 -31.13 -25.04 -38.59
C PHE A 360 -29.85 -24.49 -39.25
N GLU A 361 -29.90 -24.06 -40.50
CA GLU A 361 -28.79 -23.42 -41.22
C GLU A 361 -28.34 -22.12 -40.54
N ALA A 362 -29.29 -21.26 -40.16
CA ALA A 362 -29.03 -20.04 -39.39
C ALA A 362 -28.57 -20.31 -37.93
N PHE A 363 -28.87 -21.49 -37.38
CA PHE A 363 -28.33 -21.94 -36.09
C PHE A 363 -26.90 -22.48 -36.23
N HIS A 364 -26.60 -23.19 -37.32
CA HIS A 364 -25.25 -23.66 -37.64
C HIS A 364 -24.26 -22.51 -37.82
N GLU A 365 -24.64 -21.47 -38.57
CA GLU A 365 -23.83 -20.25 -38.73
C GLU A 365 -23.50 -19.59 -37.38
N LYS A 366 -24.47 -19.53 -36.45
CA LYS A 366 -24.24 -19.03 -35.08
C LYS A 366 -23.33 -19.90 -34.24
N ILE A 367 -23.35 -21.22 -34.43
CA ILE A 367 -22.38 -22.13 -33.79
C ILE A 367 -20.97 -21.87 -34.34
N GLU A 368 -20.81 -21.74 -35.66
CA GLU A 368 -19.51 -21.44 -36.29
C GLU A 368 -18.92 -20.12 -35.77
N GLN A 369 -19.72 -19.04 -35.75
CA GLN A 369 -19.34 -17.75 -35.17
C GLN A 369 -18.98 -17.87 -33.67
N SER A 370 -19.69 -18.70 -32.91
CA SER A 370 -19.40 -18.93 -31.48
C SER A 370 -18.10 -19.73 -31.26
N VAL A 371 -17.80 -20.71 -32.12
CA VAL A 371 -16.54 -21.46 -32.09
C VAL A 371 -15.36 -20.54 -32.40
N PHE A 372 -15.47 -19.70 -33.44
CA PHE A 372 -14.45 -18.72 -33.79
C PHE A 372 -14.22 -17.70 -32.65
N PHE A 373 -15.28 -17.27 -31.95
CA PHE A 373 -15.15 -16.41 -30.78
C PHE A 373 -14.41 -17.09 -29.61
N LEU A 374 -14.70 -18.37 -29.34
CA LEU A 374 -14.01 -19.17 -28.32
C LEU A 374 -12.53 -19.43 -28.66
N GLU A 375 -12.20 -19.61 -29.94
CA GLU A 375 -10.81 -19.77 -30.40
C GLU A 375 -10.01 -18.47 -30.20
N ASN A 376 -10.60 -17.31 -30.49
CA ASN A 376 -9.98 -16.01 -30.21
C ASN A 376 -9.76 -15.80 -28.69
N ILE A 377 -10.77 -16.06 -27.85
CA ILE A 377 -10.63 -15.98 -26.38
C ILE A 377 -9.53 -16.91 -25.88
N THR A 378 -9.48 -18.15 -26.36
CA THR A 378 -8.45 -19.13 -25.98
C THR A 378 -7.05 -18.64 -26.35
N THR A 379 -6.92 -17.98 -27.50
CA THR A 379 -5.66 -17.38 -27.97
C THR A 379 -5.22 -16.20 -27.10
N GLU A 380 -6.14 -15.30 -26.73
CA GLU A 380 -5.83 -14.20 -25.80
C GLU A 380 -5.45 -14.72 -24.40
N LEU A 381 -6.18 -15.68 -23.85
CA LEU A 381 -5.89 -16.31 -22.56
C LEU A 381 -4.51 -16.97 -22.52
N SER A 382 -4.10 -17.62 -23.61
CA SER A 382 -2.76 -18.19 -23.78
C SER A 382 -1.68 -17.10 -23.78
N SER A 383 -1.93 -15.98 -24.47
CA SER A 383 -1.02 -14.83 -24.51
C SER A 383 -0.87 -14.15 -23.13
N ILE A 384 -1.98 -13.92 -22.43
CA ILE A 384 -2.02 -13.35 -21.07
C ILE A 384 -1.31 -14.27 -20.07
N SER A 385 -1.54 -15.58 -20.15
CA SER A 385 -0.85 -16.58 -19.32
C SER A 385 0.67 -16.56 -19.54
N LYS A 386 1.12 -16.44 -20.79
CA LYS A 386 2.54 -16.33 -21.15
C LYS A 386 3.18 -15.04 -20.61
N GLU A 387 2.52 -13.89 -20.78
CA GLU A 387 3.03 -12.62 -20.25
C GLU A 387 3.07 -12.62 -18.72
N THR A 388 2.03 -13.17 -18.07
CA THR A 388 1.95 -13.30 -16.61
C THR A 388 3.11 -14.13 -16.06
N ASN A 389 3.43 -15.27 -16.69
CA ASN A 389 4.58 -16.10 -16.32
C ASN A 389 5.91 -15.33 -16.47
N GLN A 390 6.11 -14.59 -17.57
CA GLN A 390 7.32 -13.76 -17.74
C GLN A 390 7.43 -12.72 -16.63
N ARG A 391 6.35 -11.99 -16.33
CA ARG A 391 6.32 -10.98 -15.25
C ARG A 391 6.60 -11.61 -13.89
N LEU A 392 6.12 -12.83 -13.62
CA LEU A 392 6.44 -13.58 -12.39
C LEU A 392 7.95 -13.89 -12.29
N THR A 393 8.56 -14.38 -13.39
CA THR A 393 10.01 -14.64 -13.46
C THR A 393 10.82 -13.37 -13.22
N GLU A 394 10.40 -12.24 -13.79
CA GLU A 394 11.03 -10.93 -13.55
C GLU A 394 10.86 -10.41 -12.11
N ILE A 395 9.83 -10.84 -11.37
CA ILE A 395 9.64 -10.50 -9.96
C ILE A 395 10.60 -11.32 -9.09
N PHE A 396 10.68 -12.63 -9.28
CA PHE A 396 11.63 -13.48 -8.53
C PHE A 396 13.09 -13.04 -8.73
N ALA A 397 13.49 -12.72 -9.97
CA ALA A 397 14.83 -12.20 -10.27
C ALA A 397 15.12 -10.81 -9.64
N LYS A 398 14.08 -10.03 -9.30
CA LYS A 398 14.23 -8.77 -8.53
C LYS A 398 14.30 -9.06 -7.02
N GLU A 399 13.54 -10.03 -6.53
CA GLU A 399 13.53 -10.45 -5.12
C GLU A 399 14.87 -11.04 -4.67
N GLU A 400 15.43 -11.97 -5.45
CA GLU A 400 16.79 -12.52 -5.26
C GLU A 400 17.84 -11.40 -5.17
N LYS A 401 17.79 -10.45 -6.11
CA LYS A 401 18.71 -9.32 -6.16
C LYS A 401 18.53 -8.32 -5.00
N ILE A 402 17.32 -8.23 -4.44
CA ILE A 402 17.05 -7.46 -3.21
C ILE A 402 17.65 -8.18 -2.00
N ALA A 403 17.53 -9.50 -1.90
CA ALA A 403 18.12 -10.29 -0.82
C ALA A 403 19.66 -10.19 -0.82
N ASP A 404 20.31 -10.32 -1.97
CA ASP A 404 21.74 -10.06 -2.15
C ASP A 404 22.14 -8.66 -1.67
N THR A 405 21.38 -7.64 -2.09
CA THR A 405 21.64 -6.25 -1.73
C THR A 405 21.49 -6.01 -0.22
N GLN A 406 20.49 -6.63 0.42
CA GLN A 406 20.31 -6.59 1.87
C GLN A 406 21.47 -7.28 2.61
N GLN A 407 21.91 -8.46 2.17
CA GLN A 407 23.01 -9.17 2.81
C GLN A 407 24.36 -8.43 2.63
N ALA A 408 24.58 -7.79 1.48
CA ALA A 408 25.71 -6.90 1.26
C ALA A 408 25.66 -5.65 2.16
N LEU A 409 24.47 -5.09 2.39
CA LEU A 409 24.27 -3.96 3.31
C LEU A 409 24.58 -4.35 4.76
N ILE A 410 24.14 -5.54 5.20
CA ILE A 410 24.44 -6.07 6.55
C ILE A 410 25.95 -6.21 6.77
N LYS A 411 26.67 -6.88 5.85
CA LYS A 411 28.15 -6.98 5.93
C LYS A 411 28.86 -5.62 5.96
N LYS A 412 28.28 -4.61 5.31
CA LYS A 412 28.81 -3.23 5.32
C LYS A 412 28.52 -2.51 6.64
N LEU A 413 27.41 -2.80 7.30
CA LEU A 413 27.09 -2.29 8.64
C LEU A 413 27.97 -2.95 9.71
N ASP A 414 28.20 -4.27 9.64
CA ASP A 414 29.07 -4.98 10.58
C ASP A 414 30.51 -4.44 10.55
N SER A 415 31.09 -4.29 9.35
CA SER A 415 32.43 -3.72 9.18
C SER A 415 32.52 -2.23 9.56
N GLN A 416 31.42 -1.47 9.46
CA GLN A 416 31.34 -0.11 10.02
C GLN A 416 31.26 -0.11 11.55
N LEU A 417 30.53 -1.04 12.17
CA LEU A 417 30.48 -1.19 13.63
C LEU A 417 31.85 -1.60 14.20
N GLU A 418 32.57 -2.50 13.54
CA GLU A 418 33.95 -2.88 13.89
C GLU A 418 34.93 -1.69 13.74
N SER A 419 34.77 -0.89 12.67
CA SER A 419 35.53 0.35 12.48
C SER A 419 35.24 1.40 13.57
N ILE A 420 33.98 1.54 14.01
CA ILE A 420 33.59 2.42 15.11
C ILE A 420 34.17 1.93 16.44
N ASN A 421 34.14 0.62 16.69
CA ASN A 421 34.66 0.03 17.93
C ASN A 421 36.19 0.16 18.04
N THR A 422 36.92 -0.03 16.94
CA THR A 422 38.38 0.19 16.89
C THR A 422 38.75 1.68 17.04
N LEU A 423 38.02 2.60 16.41
CA LEU A 423 38.15 4.04 16.64
C LEU A 423 37.87 4.41 18.11
N TRP A 424 36.87 3.80 18.74
CA TRP A 424 36.53 4.05 20.15
C TRP A 424 37.62 3.53 21.11
N SER A 425 38.19 2.35 20.85
CA SER A 425 39.36 1.86 21.62
C SER A 425 40.54 2.82 21.45
N SER A 426 40.93 3.16 20.22
CA SER A 426 42.03 4.10 19.98
C SER A 426 41.79 5.47 20.64
N THR A 427 40.55 5.97 20.64
CA THR A 427 40.18 7.21 21.34
C THR A 427 40.36 7.09 22.86
N LYS A 428 39.92 5.97 23.45
CA LYS A 428 40.11 5.67 24.88
C LYS A 428 41.59 5.53 25.25
N ASP A 429 42.38 4.86 24.42
CA ASP A 429 43.81 4.65 24.65
C ASP A 429 44.59 5.98 24.55
N ASN A 430 44.24 6.82 23.57
CA ASN A 430 44.74 8.19 23.45
C ASN A 430 44.36 9.06 24.67
N PHE A 431 43.11 9.00 25.14
CA PHE A 431 42.69 9.70 26.37
C PHE A 431 43.43 9.22 27.62
N THR A 432 43.69 7.92 27.72
CA THR A 432 44.45 7.32 28.84
C THR A 432 45.90 7.79 28.81
N SER A 433 46.52 7.82 27.62
CA SER A 433 47.88 8.34 27.44
C SER A 433 47.97 9.85 27.73
N LEU A 434 47.01 10.64 27.25
CA LEU A 434 46.90 12.08 27.55
C LEU A 434 46.79 12.33 29.06
N ASN A 435 45.93 11.58 29.76
CA ASN A 435 45.74 11.71 31.21
C ASN A 435 47.01 11.34 31.99
N ASN A 436 47.71 10.28 31.58
CA ASN A 436 48.99 9.88 32.19
C ASN A 436 50.07 10.94 31.97
N ASN A 437 50.16 11.49 30.76
CA ASN A 437 51.12 12.55 30.43
C ASN A 437 50.83 13.85 31.20
N LEU A 438 49.56 14.26 31.32
CA LEU A 438 49.15 15.39 32.16
C LEU A 438 49.47 15.16 33.64
N THR A 439 49.24 13.94 34.15
CA THR A 439 49.56 13.57 35.54
C THR A 439 51.07 13.64 35.79
N ASN A 440 51.88 13.11 34.87
CA ASN A 440 53.35 13.14 34.95
C ASN A 440 53.87 14.59 34.87
N ALA A 441 53.43 15.37 33.88
CA ALA A 441 53.83 16.77 33.72
C ALA A 441 53.43 17.63 34.93
N THR A 442 52.25 17.41 35.52
CA THR A 442 51.80 18.11 36.74
C THR A 442 52.68 17.73 37.94
N LYS A 443 53.06 16.46 38.07
CA LYS A 443 53.96 15.98 39.13
C LYS A 443 55.38 16.56 38.96
N GLU A 444 55.91 16.53 37.75
CA GLU A 444 57.25 17.04 37.42
C GLU A 444 57.35 18.56 37.60
N PHE A 445 56.33 19.31 37.15
CA PHE A 445 56.20 20.74 37.44
C PHE A 445 56.18 21.02 38.95
N ASN A 446 55.46 20.23 39.75
CA ASN A 446 55.41 20.40 41.20
C ASN A 446 56.78 20.13 41.85
N THR A 447 57.50 19.09 41.42
CA THR A 447 58.88 18.83 41.85
C THR A 447 59.84 19.97 41.47
N GLN A 448 59.86 20.38 40.20
CA GLN A 448 60.73 21.47 39.72
C GLN A 448 60.40 22.81 40.39
N MET A 449 59.13 23.10 40.66
CA MET A 449 58.70 24.28 41.42
C MET A 449 59.21 24.22 42.87
N HIS A 450 59.12 23.06 43.52
CA HIS A 450 59.62 22.88 44.88
C HIS A 450 61.15 23.06 44.97
N GLU A 451 61.90 22.41 44.08
CA GLU A 451 63.35 22.51 43.99
C GLU A 451 63.80 23.93 43.62
N GLY A 452 63.13 24.58 42.66
CA GLY A 452 63.40 25.96 42.26
C GLY A 452 63.15 26.96 43.39
N ILE A 453 62.07 26.79 44.16
CA ILE A 453 61.78 27.60 45.36
C ILE A 453 62.84 27.35 46.45
N GLN A 454 63.20 26.10 46.74
CA GLN A 454 64.25 25.79 47.72
C GLN A 454 65.61 26.37 47.34
N ASN A 455 66.03 26.24 46.07
CA ASN A 455 67.27 26.81 45.58
C ASN A 455 67.25 28.35 45.63
N THR A 456 66.10 28.97 45.35
CA THR A 456 65.92 30.43 45.50
C THR A 456 66.08 30.86 46.95
N PHE A 457 65.46 30.16 47.92
CA PHE A 457 65.67 30.43 49.35
C PHE A 457 67.13 30.22 49.76
N TYR A 458 67.79 29.14 49.31
CA TYR A 458 69.19 28.86 49.64
C TYR A 458 70.16 29.93 49.09
N GLN A 459 69.90 30.46 47.89
CA GLN A 459 70.66 31.61 47.38
C GLN A 459 70.33 32.90 48.14
N PHE A 460 69.08 33.10 48.53
CA PHE A 460 68.67 34.27 49.33
C PHE A 460 69.36 34.28 50.71
N ASP A 461 69.36 33.15 51.41
CA ASP A 461 70.03 32.97 52.70
C ASP A 461 71.55 33.15 52.59
N ASN A 462 72.19 32.57 51.56
CA ASN A 462 73.62 32.77 51.32
C ASN A 462 73.96 34.24 51.02
N ASN A 463 73.20 34.91 50.15
CA ASN A 463 73.39 36.33 49.84
C ASN A 463 73.16 37.22 51.07
N LEU A 464 72.21 36.85 51.94
CA LEU A 464 71.93 37.58 53.17
C LEU A 464 73.00 37.31 54.25
N ALA A 465 73.57 36.11 54.31
CA ALA A 465 74.73 35.77 55.13
C ALA A 465 76.00 36.50 54.65
N GLU A 466 76.23 36.61 53.34
CA GLU A 466 77.35 37.35 52.77
C GLU A 466 77.19 38.86 52.99
N ALA A 467 75.99 39.41 52.76
CA ALA A 467 75.68 40.81 53.04
C ALA A 467 75.83 41.17 54.53
N THR A 468 75.36 40.31 55.45
CA THR A 468 75.55 40.54 56.89
C THR A 468 76.99 40.36 57.34
N LYS A 469 77.77 39.46 56.72
CA LYS A 469 79.21 39.33 56.95
C LYS A 469 79.99 40.55 56.44
N LEU A 470 79.65 41.07 55.27
CA LEU A 470 80.20 42.34 54.75
C LEU A 470 79.87 43.50 55.68
N LEU A 471 78.62 43.60 56.13
CA LEU A 471 78.16 44.67 57.02
C LEU A 471 78.83 44.56 58.41
N ALA A 472 79.03 43.35 58.94
CA ALA A 472 79.83 43.12 60.15
C ALA A 472 81.31 43.48 59.97
N GLY A 473 81.89 43.22 58.79
CA GLY A 473 83.25 43.65 58.44
C GLY A 473 83.39 45.17 58.40
N VAL A 474 82.48 45.87 57.72
CA VAL A 474 82.44 47.33 57.68
C VAL A 474 82.20 47.94 59.07
N VAL A 475 81.37 47.32 59.92
CA VAL A 475 81.19 47.74 61.32
C VAL A 475 82.46 47.52 62.15
N ALA A 476 83.23 46.45 61.89
CA ALA A 476 84.52 46.22 62.53
C ALA A 476 85.57 47.26 62.10
N GLU A 477 85.71 47.52 60.79
CA GLU A 477 86.59 48.58 60.26
C GLU A 477 86.18 49.97 60.79
N MET A 478 84.87 50.27 60.89
CA MET A 478 84.40 51.51 61.49
C MET A 478 84.73 51.60 62.98
N ASN A 479 84.64 50.52 63.74
CA ASN A 479 85.08 50.49 65.14
C ASN A 479 86.59 50.70 65.25
N GLU A 480 87.40 50.01 64.46
CA GLU A 480 88.86 50.12 64.45
C GLU A 480 89.31 51.54 64.07
N VAL A 481 88.69 52.15 63.05
CA VAL A 481 88.92 53.56 62.68
C VAL A 481 88.46 54.54 63.77
N VAL A 482 87.42 54.22 64.54
CA VAL A 482 86.96 55.01 65.69
C VAL A 482 87.88 54.85 66.92
N GLU A 483 88.49 53.68 67.10
CA GLU A 483 89.42 53.36 68.19
C GLU A 483 90.84 53.89 67.93
N GLU A 484 91.30 53.90 66.67
CA GLU A 484 92.50 54.62 66.24
C GLU A 484 92.32 56.15 66.20
N LEU A 485 91.08 56.65 66.09
CA LEU A 485 90.77 58.07 65.86
C LEU A 485 91.43 59.03 66.88
N PRO A 486 91.44 58.73 68.20
CA PRO A 486 92.16 59.52 69.19
C PRO A 486 93.68 59.55 68.96
N GLU A 487 94.28 58.44 68.51
CA GLU A 487 95.72 58.37 68.25
C GLU A 487 96.10 59.03 66.92
N ARG A 488 95.27 58.92 65.88
CA ARG A 488 95.42 59.69 64.64
C ARG A 488 95.29 61.20 64.90
N ILE A 489 94.33 61.62 65.73
CA ILE A 489 94.22 63.01 66.19
C ILE A 489 95.47 63.43 66.97
N ARG A 490 96.00 62.58 67.84
CA ARG A 490 97.22 62.85 68.62
C ARG A 490 98.47 63.00 67.75
N ASN A 491 98.67 62.09 66.79
CA ASN A 491 99.76 62.18 65.82
C ASN A 491 99.66 63.45 64.97
N PHE A 492 98.45 63.81 64.50
CA PHE A 492 98.21 65.07 63.79
C PHE A 492 98.45 66.31 64.66
N GLN A 493 98.10 66.26 65.96
CA GLN A 493 98.46 67.32 66.92
C GLN A 493 99.97 67.42 67.14
N ASP A 494 100.71 66.31 67.17
CA ASP A 494 102.16 66.29 67.36
C ASP A 494 102.93 66.71 66.09
N GLU A 495 102.39 66.45 64.89
CA GLU A 495 102.87 67.09 63.65
C GLU A 495 102.58 68.60 63.62
N LEU A 496 101.38 69.03 64.04
CA LEU A 496 101.06 70.46 64.19
C LEU A 496 101.93 71.16 65.24
N LYS A 497 102.44 70.44 66.26
CA LYS A 497 103.47 70.94 67.20
C LYS A 497 104.84 71.06 66.54
N LYS A 498 105.27 70.06 65.75
CA LYS A 498 106.50 70.16 64.94
C LYS A 498 106.45 71.37 63.99
N PHE A 499 105.29 71.66 63.40
CA PHE A 499 105.05 72.83 62.54
C PHE A 499 104.93 74.17 63.30
N LYS A 500 105.01 74.17 64.64
CA LYS A 500 104.90 75.38 65.50
C LYS A 500 106.15 75.68 66.35
N ALA A 501 107.30 75.05 66.07
CA ALA A 501 108.58 75.44 66.64
C ALA A 501 109.29 76.51 65.76
N PRO A 502 109.77 77.64 66.33
CA PRO A 502 110.41 78.72 65.57
C PRO A 502 111.93 78.52 65.29
N THR A 503 112.52 79.45 64.54
CA THR A 503 113.81 79.37 63.81
C THR A 503 115.07 79.81 64.60
N SER A 504 116.26 79.69 63.93
CA SER A 504 117.66 80.03 64.35
C SER A 504 118.37 78.93 65.18
N ASN A 505 119.68 78.65 65.10
CA ASN A 505 120.85 79.10 64.29
C ASN A 505 121.89 77.92 64.24
N GLY A 506 123.04 77.94 63.53
CA GLY A 506 123.67 78.91 62.60
C GLY A 506 125.22 78.92 62.70
N GLN A 507 125.95 78.85 61.57
CA GLN A 507 127.45 78.79 61.43
C GLN A 507 128.16 77.55 62.07
N SER A 508 129.46 77.28 61.86
CA SER A 508 130.23 77.05 60.60
C SER A 508 131.64 76.49 60.90
N PHE A 509 132.27 75.81 59.94
CA PHE A 509 133.70 75.36 59.89
C PHE A 509 134.18 74.18 60.77
N GLY A 510 134.69 73.17 60.05
CA GLY A 510 135.74 72.18 60.34
C GLY A 510 136.36 72.03 61.74
N GLY A 511 136.20 70.82 62.28
CA GLY A 511 136.93 70.23 63.41
C GLY A 511 136.58 68.74 63.51
#